data_AF-A0A2E7UEI1-F1
#
_entry.id   AF-A0A2E7UEI1-F1
#
_cell.length_a   1.000
_cell.length_b   1.000
_cell.length_c   1.000
_cell.angle_alpha   90.00
_cell.angle_beta   90.00
_cell.angle_gamma   90.00
#
_symmetry.space_group_name_H-M   'P 1'
#
loop_
_entity.id
_entity.type
_entity.pdbx_description
1 polymer ?
#
loop_
_entity_poly.entity_id
_entity_poly.type
_entity_poly.pdbx_seq_one_letter_code
_entity_poly.pdbx_strand_id
1 'polypeptide(L)'
;MNLSSDKEMSEAMNPWDGSRWFVPKPASGWRLASMSQVTAKQLLRHGNRLSNWDARFLQTVLVQTGPLDAGQRYWMNRIAEALGEREAA
;
A
#
# COMPACT_ATOMS: atom_id res chain seq x y z
N MET A 1 19.61 -12.62 20.13
CA MET A 1 19.18 -12.67 18.72
C MET A 1 17.73 -12.20 18.66
N ASN A 2 17.47 -11.12 17.94
CA ASN A 2 16.15 -10.49 17.89
C ASN A 2 15.26 -11.21 16.86
N LEU A 3 14.71 -12.36 17.24
CA LEU A 3 13.80 -13.17 16.41
C LEU A 3 12.53 -12.39 15.96
N SER A 4 12.24 -11.25 16.59
CA SER A 4 11.09 -10.39 16.24
C SER A 4 11.27 -9.75 14.86
N SER A 5 12.47 -9.28 14.53
CA SER A 5 12.71 -8.53 13.29
C SER A 5 12.65 -9.41 12.05
N ASP A 6 13.15 -10.65 12.14
CA ASP A 6 13.11 -11.60 11.02
C ASP A 6 11.68 -12.07 10.72
N LYS A 7 10.88 -12.28 11.77
CA LYS A 7 9.47 -12.64 11.63
C LYS A 7 8.66 -11.49 11.04
N GLU A 8 8.87 -10.26 11.53
CA GLU A 8 8.21 -9.07 11.00
C GLU A 8 8.57 -8.81 9.54
N MET A 9 9.84 -9.01 9.17
CA MET A 9 10.29 -8.84 7.78
C MET A 9 9.70 -9.92 6.87
N SER A 10 9.67 -11.19 7.32
CA SER A 10 9.03 -12.28 6.59
C SER A 10 7.53 -12.01 6.37
N GLU A 11 6.81 -11.57 7.42
CA GLU A 11 5.39 -11.20 7.30
C GLU A 11 5.17 -10.03 6.33
N ALA A 12 6.08 -9.06 6.29
CA ALA A 12 6.00 -7.92 5.38
C ALA A 12 6.15 -8.34 3.90
N MET A 13 6.95 -9.37 3.63
CA MET A 13 7.20 -9.88 2.28
C MET A 13 6.12 -10.85 1.78
N ASN A 14 5.28 -11.40 2.68
CA ASN A 14 4.19 -12.27 2.29
C ASN A 14 3.20 -11.56 1.34
N PRO A 15 2.60 -12.28 0.38
CA PRO A 15 1.57 -11.73 -0.47
C PRO A 15 0.41 -11.18 0.34
N TRP A 16 -0.12 -10.04 -0.08
CA TRP A 16 -1.28 -9.43 0.54
C TRP A 16 -2.56 -10.11 0.07
N ASP A 17 -3.39 -10.50 1.02
CA ASP A 17 -4.63 -11.26 0.79
C ASP A 17 -5.86 -10.39 0.51
N GLY A 18 -5.70 -9.06 0.51
CA GLY A 18 -6.80 -8.12 0.31
C GLY A 18 -7.63 -7.81 1.57
N SER A 19 -7.42 -8.54 2.68
CA SER A 19 -8.31 -8.50 3.85
C SER A 19 -7.71 -7.71 5.01
N ARG A 20 -6.40 -7.83 5.21
CA ARG A 20 -5.72 -7.27 6.39
C ARG A 20 -5.46 -5.77 6.27
N TRP A 21 -5.87 -5.02 7.28
CA TRP A 21 -5.46 -3.64 7.51
C TRP A 21 -4.30 -3.58 8.51
N PHE A 22 -3.27 -2.84 8.16
CA PHE A 22 -2.04 -2.66 8.96
C PHE A 22 -1.95 -1.26 9.60
N VAL A 23 -2.85 -0.35 9.21
CA VAL A 23 -2.97 1.00 9.77
C VAL A 23 -4.41 1.25 10.23
N PRO A 24 -4.65 2.22 11.13
CA PRO A 24 -6.01 2.59 11.52
C PRO A 24 -6.86 2.96 10.30
N LYS A 25 -8.06 2.38 10.22
CA LYS A 25 -9.01 2.72 9.17
C LYS A 25 -9.41 4.20 9.28
N PRO A 26 -9.63 4.90 8.16
CA PRO A 26 -10.12 6.26 8.21
C PRO A 26 -11.51 6.29 8.85
N ALA A 27 -11.80 7.34 9.63
CA ALA A 27 -13.14 7.55 10.17
C ALA A 27 -14.18 7.59 9.03
N SER A 28 -15.35 6.98 9.23
CA SER A 28 -16.44 7.02 8.26
C SER A 28 -17.01 8.44 8.17
N GLY A 29 -17.12 8.99 6.96
CA GLY A 29 -17.65 10.33 6.71
C GLY A 29 -17.33 10.83 5.30
N TRP A 30 -18.02 11.89 4.87
CA TRP A 30 -17.75 12.53 3.58
C TRP A 30 -16.42 13.29 3.66
N ARG A 31 -15.43 12.88 2.86
CA ARG A 31 -14.23 13.69 2.61
C ARG A 31 -13.85 13.63 1.14
N LEU A 32 -13.36 14.74 0.61
CA LEU A 32 -12.76 14.76 -0.72
C LEU A 32 -11.48 13.91 -0.69
N ALA A 33 -11.36 12.98 -1.63
CA ALA A 33 -10.17 12.16 -1.77
C ALA A 33 -9.17 12.86 -2.71
N SER A 34 -7.89 12.91 -2.32
CA SER A 34 -6.84 13.37 -3.23
C SER A 34 -6.58 12.33 -4.32
N MET A 35 -5.98 12.74 -5.44
CA MET A 35 -5.60 11.80 -6.51
C MET A 35 -4.69 10.67 -6.02
N SER A 36 -3.77 10.95 -5.09
CA SER A 36 -2.91 9.93 -4.48
C SER A 36 -3.70 8.92 -3.65
N GLN A 37 -4.73 9.36 -2.92
CA GLN A 37 -5.61 8.45 -2.18
C GLN A 37 -6.46 7.58 -3.13
N VAL A 38 -6.96 8.16 -4.22
CA VAL A 38 -7.69 7.41 -5.26
C VAL A 38 -6.78 6.36 -5.89
N THR A 39 -5.56 6.75 -6.26
CA THR A 39 -4.55 5.85 -6.84
C THR A 39 -4.20 4.72 -5.89
N ALA A 40 -3.91 5.02 -4.63
CA ALA A 40 -3.61 4.01 -3.62
C ALA A 40 -4.77 3.01 -3.43
N LYS A 41 -6.02 3.51 -3.44
CA LYS A 41 -7.22 2.66 -3.39
C LYS A 41 -7.36 1.75 -4.61
N GLN A 42 -6.98 2.23 -5.81
CA GLN A 42 -6.98 1.41 -7.03
C GLN A 42 -5.89 0.34 -6.97
N LEU A 43 -4.66 0.69 -6.57
CA LEU A 43 -3.55 -0.26 -6.43
C LEU A 43 -3.88 -1.36 -5.41
N LEU A 44 -4.53 -1.00 -4.30
CA LEU A 44 -5.06 -1.95 -3.31
C LEU A 44 -6.15 -2.90 -3.88
N ARG A 45 -6.65 -2.74 -5.10
CA ARG A 45 -7.56 -3.75 -5.69
C ARG A 45 -6.82 -4.92 -6.32
N HIS A 46 -5.52 -4.78 -6.59
CA HIS A 46 -4.72 -5.83 -7.22
C HIS A 46 -4.28 -6.95 -6.25
N GLY A 47 -4.72 -6.89 -4.98
CA GLY A 47 -4.71 -8.01 -4.02
C GLY A 47 -3.39 -8.78 -3.95
N ASN A 48 -3.44 -10.06 -4.33
CA ASN A 48 -2.35 -11.04 -4.25
C ASN A 48 -1.09 -10.70 -5.06
N ARG A 49 -1.11 -9.62 -5.85
CA ARG A 49 0.06 -9.12 -6.60
C ARG A 49 0.91 -8.14 -5.78
N LEU A 50 0.43 -7.73 -4.61
CA LEU A 50 1.14 -6.87 -3.68
C LEU A 50 1.78 -7.69 -2.55
N SER A 51 2.87 -7.19 -1.97
CA SER A 51 3.34 -7.64 -0.65
C SER A 51 2.52 -6.97 0.47
N ASN A 52 2.56 -7.53 1.67
CA ASN A 52 1.99 -6.89 2.86
C ASN A 52 2.65 -5.53 3.16
N TRP A 53 3.94 -5.40 2.85
CA TRP A 53 4.66 -4.13 2.94
C TRP A 53 4.03 -3.09 1.99
N ASP A 54 3.78 -3.46 0.73
CA ASP A 54 3.18 -2.56 -0.26
C ASP A 54 1.76 -2.17 0.16
N ALA A 55 0.98 -3.15 0.62
CA ALA A 55 -0.36 -2.92 1.12
C ALA A 55 -0.36 -1.95 2.31
N ARG A 56 0.56 -2.11 3.27
CA ARG A 56 0.70 -1.19 4.41
C ARG A 56 1.08 0.22 3.96
N PHE A 57 1.99 0.37 3.00
CA PHE A 57 2.34 1.66 2.42
C PHE A 57 1.12 2.32 1.76
N LEU A 58 0.41 1.60 0.90
CA LEU A 58 -0.76 2.12 0.19
C LEU A 58 -1.91 2.48 1.14
N GLN A 59 -2.13 1.69 2.20
CA GLN A 59 -3.09 2.04 3.25
C GLN A 59 -2.68 3.31 4.00
N THR A 60 -1.39 3.51 4.27
CA THR A 60 -0.86 4.75 4.86
C THR A 60 -1.15 5.95 3.94
N VAL A 61 -0.89 5.81 2.64
CA VAL A 61 -1.23 6.85 1.65
C VAL A 61 -2.73 7.12 1.61
N LEU A 62 -3.55 6.08 1.73
CA LEU A 62 -5.00 6.19 1.72
C LEU A 62 -5.52 6.98 2.92
N VAL A 63 -4.88 6.92 4.10
CA VAL A 63 -5.39 7.59 5.31
C VAL A 63 -4.76 8.95 5.58
N GLN A 64 -3.57 9.24 5.06
CA GLN A 64 -2.91 10.52 5.29
C GLN A 64 -3.68 11.70 4.67
N THR A 65 -3.56 12.88 5.27
CA THR A 65 -4.23 14.11 4.84
C THR A 65 -3.33 15.03 4.01
N GLY A 66 -2.01 14.90 4.15
CA GLY A 66 -1.02 15.71 3.45
C GLY A 66 -0.71 15.23 2.02
N PRO A 67 -0.02 16.06 1.22
CA PRO A 67 0.53 15.63 -0.07
C PRO A 67 1.62 14.57 0.13
N LEU A 68 1.85 13.76 -0.90
CA LEU A 68 2.98 12.83 -0.90
C LEU A 68 4.30 13.57 -0.90
N ASP A 69 5.25 13.12 -0.09
CA ASP A 69 6.65 13.50 -0.26
C ASP A 69 7.27 12.84 -1.51
N ALA A 70 8.51 13.21 -1.85
CA ALA A 70 9.19 12.69 -3.04
C ALA A 70 9.44 11.17 -2.98
N GLY A 71 9.76 10.63 -1.80
CA GLY A 71 10.00 9.21 -1.61
C GLY A 71 8.72 8.39 -1.73
N GLN A 72 7.64 8.87 -1.14
CA GLN A 72 6.32 8.26 -1.27
C GLN A 72 5.82 8.29 -2.72
N ARG A 73 6.02 9.41 -3.45
CA ARG A 73 5.68 9.47 -4.89
C ARG A 73 6.46 8.45 -5.69
N TYR A 74 7.78 8.40 -5.52
CA TYR A 74 8.64 7.45 -6.20
C TYR A 74 8.17 6.02 -5.95
N TRP A 75 7.92 5.68 -4.68
CA TRP A 75 7.52 4.33 -4.33
C TRP A 75 6.14 3.94 -4.86
N MET A 76 5.16 4.85 -4.81
CA MET A 76 3.84 4.61 -5.38
C MET A 76 3.91 4.36 -6.90
N ASN A 77 4.74 5.11 -7.62
CA ASN A 77 4.94 4.91 -9.05
C ASN A 77 5.59 3.56 -9.35
N ARG A 78 6.61 3.18 -8.57
CA ARG A 78 7.26 1.86 -8.71
C ARG A 78 6.28 0.70 -8.52
N ILE A 79 5.35 0.79 -7.56
CA ILE A 79 4.30 -0.23 -7.39
C ILE A 79 3.40 -0.28 -8.64
N ALA A 80 2.98 0.89 -9.15
CA ALA A 80 2.09 0.97 -10.30
C ALA A 80 2.74 0.39 -11.57
N GLU A 81 4.01 0.72 -11.83
CA GLU A 81 4.80 0.18 -12.94
C GLU A 81 4.91 -1.35 -12.86
N ALA A 82 5.30 -1.87 -11.69
CA ALA A 82 5.44 -3.32 -11.49
C ALA A 82 4.12 -4.09 -11.68
N LEU A 83 2.98 -3.46 -11.35
CA LEU A 83 1.67 -4.05 -11.62
C LEU A 83 1.28 -3.99 -13.10
N GLY A 84 1.56 -2.87 -13.77
CA GLY A 84 1.31 -2.69 -15.20
C GLY A 84 2.13 -3.62 -16.08
N GLU A 85 3.42 -3.80 -15.79
CA GLU A 85 4.28 -4.77 -16.49
C GLU A 85 3.73 -6.19 -16.39
N ARG A 86 3.24 -6.59 -15.21
CA ARG A 86 2.65 -7.91 -15.00
C ARG A 86 1.28 -8.08 -15.67
N GLU A 87 0.59 -7.00 -16.06
CA GLU A 87 -0.67 -7.08 -16.83
C GLU A 87 -0.44 -7.24 -18.32
N ALA A 88 0.72 -6.78 -18.81
CA ALA A 88 1.12 -6.90 -20.20
C ALA A 88 1.82 -8.23 -20.54
N ALA A 89 2.29 -8.98 -19.53
CA ALA A 89 2.96 -10.28 -19.66
C ALA A 89 1.99 -11.46 -19.53
#